data_AF-R0N5F9-F1
#
_entry.id   AF-R0N5F9-F1
#
_cell.length_a   1.000
_cell.length_b   1.000
_cell.length_c   1.000
_cell.angle_alpha   90.00
_cell.angle_beta   90.00
_cell.angle_gamma   90.00
#
_symmetry.space_group_name_H-M   'P 1'
#
loop_
_entity.id
_entity.type
_entity.pdbx_description
1 polymer ?
#
loop_
_entity_poly.entity_id
_entity_poly.type
_entity_poly.pdbx_seq_one_letter_code
_entity_poly.pdbx_strand_id
1 'polypeptide(L)' 'SLKDIAAKAEKDYFVYANRNTLVSLQAIEEMTATEVTLLEGLHFPVSRTARRTLKKHLNV' A
#
# COMPACT_ATOMS: atom_id res chain seq x y z
N SER A 1 -7.78 10.69 -11.35
CA SER A 1 -7.88 10.61 -9.88
C SER A 1 -7.09 9.41 -9.37
N LEU A 2 -6.81 9.30 -8.06
CA LEU A 2 -6.15 8.11 -7.49
C LEU A 2 -6.96 6.82 -7.77
N LYS A 3 -8.29 6.93 -7.83
CA LYS A 3 -9.16 5.81 -8.19
C LYS A 3 -8.94 5.35 -9.63
N ASP A 4 -8.78 6.29 -10.56
CA ASP A 4 -8.57 5.96 -11.98
C ASP A 4 -7.20 5.31 -12.21
N ILE A 5 -6.18 5.72 -11.45
CA ILE A 5 -4.84 5.11 -11.50
C ILE A 5 -4.92 3.67 -10.98
N ALA A 6 -5.54 3.44 -9.83
CA ALA A 6 -5.72 2.11 -9.26
C ALA A 6 -6.62 1.19 -10.12
N ALA A 7 -7.51 1.76 -10.96
CA ALA A 7 -8.35 1.00 -11.87
C ALA A 7 -7.66 0.65 -13.19
N LYS A 8 -6.74 1.51 -13.66
CA LYS A 8 -5.97 1.31 -14.90
C LYS A 8 -4.73 0.46 -14.70
N ALA A 9 -4.04 0.64 -13.59
CA ALA A 9 -3.02 -0.29 -13.16
C ALA A 9 -3.72 -1.57 -12.71
N GLU A 10 -3.24 -2.73 -13.16
CA GLU A 10 -3.78 -4.00 -12.67
C GLU A 10 -3.75 -3.99 -11.14
N LYS A 11 -4.80 -4.53 -10.51
CA LYS A 11 -5.04 -4.45 -9.05
C LYS A 11 -3.88 -5.00 -8.20
N ASP A 12 -2.93 -5.67 -8.84
CA ASP A 12 -1.79 -6.33 -8.23
C ASP A 12 -0.53 -5.44 -8.13
N TYR A 13 -0.57 -4.19 -8.64
CA TYR A 13 0.59 -3.29 -8.57
C TYR A 13 0.48 -2.20 -7.50
N PHE A 14 -0.74 -1.75 -7.17
CA PHE A 14 -0.95 -0.64 -6.24
C PHE A 14 -2.02 -0.94 -5.20
N VAL A 15 -1.77 -0.53 -3.97
CA VAL A 15 -2.70 -0.66 -2.85
C VAL A 15 -2.80 0.66 -2.11
N TYR A 16 -4.00 0.99 -1.65
CA TYR A 16 -4.19 2.13 -0.77
C TYR A 16 -3.60 1.82 0.61
N ALA A 17 -2.62 2.58 1.07
CA ALA A 17 -2.14 2.53 2.46
C ALA A 17 -3.18 3.16 3.41
N ASN A 18 -3.82 4.24 2.97
CA ASN A 18 -4.94 4.88 3.66
C ASN A 18 -5.88 5.53 2.62
N ARG A 19 -6.92 6.23 3.09
CA ARG A 19 -7.94 6.84 2.20
C ARG A 19 -7.34 7.75 1.13
N ASN A 20 -6.20 8.38 1.40
CA ASN A 20 -5.62 9.43 0.56
C ASN A 20 -4.26 9.03 -0.04
N THR A 21 -3.71 7.88 0.33
CA THR A 21 -2.35 7.47 -0.05
C THR A 21 -2.41 6.14 -0.78
N LEU A 22 -1.96 6.16 -2.03
CA LEU A 22 -1.79 4.98 -2.88
C LEU A 22 -0.30 4.65 -2.95
N VAL A 23 0.08 3.41 -2.65
CA VAL A 23 1.47 2.94 -2.66
C VAL A 23 1.63 1.79 -3.65
N SER A 24 2.82 1.67 -4.23
CA SER A 24 3.16 0.50 -5.06
C SER A 24 3.53 -0.67 -4.17
N LEU A 25 2.97 -1.85 -4.45
CA LEU A 25 3.29 -3.07 -3.72
C LEU A 25 4.76 -3.45 -3.83
N GLN A 26 5.38 -3.21 -4.99
CA GLN A 26 6.79 -3.53 -5.25
C GLN A 26 7.75 -2.62 -4.51
N ALA A 27 7.29 -1.43 -4.10
CA ALA A 27 8.11 -0.47 -3.39
C ALA A 27 8.06 -0.67 -1.87
N ILE A 28 7.23 -1.57 -1.34
CA ILE A 28 7.09 -1.81 0.11
C ILE A 28 8.25 -2.66 0.59
N GLU A 29 9.00 -2.16 1.56
CA GLU A 29 10.04 -2.91 2.25
C GLU A 29 9.50 -3.61 3.50
N GLU A 30 8.79 -2.86 4.34
CA GLU A 30 8.26 -3.34 5.60
C GLU A 30 6.91 -2.68 5.91
N MET A 31 6.14 -3.35 6.76
CA MET A 31 4.86 -2.85 7.23
C MET A 31 4.69 -3.19 8.71
N THR A 32 4.43 -2.16 9.51
CA THR A 32 4.14 -2.29 10.94
C THR A 32 2.62 -2.29 11.17
N ALA A 33 2.20 -2.20 12.44
CA ALA A 33 0.78 -2.09 12.77
C ALA A 33 0.14 -0.76 12.30
N THR A 34 0.94 0.29 12.15
CA THR A 34 0.48 1.67 11.94
C THR A 34 1.11 2.34 10.73
N GLU A 35 2.18 1.80 10.16
CA GLU A 35 2.91 2.43 9.05
C GLU A 35 3.36 1.41 8.00
N VAL A 36 3.60 1.90 6.78
CA VAL A 36 4.27 1.18 5.69
C VAL A 36 5.51 1.97 5.30
N THR A 37 6.64 1.28 5.14
CA THR A 37 7.92 1.84 4.70
C THR A 37 8.18 1.42 3.26
N LEU A 38 8.63 2.36 2.43
CA LEU A 38 9.01 2.13 1.04
C LEU A 38 10.54 2.18 0.86
N LEU A 39 11.03 1.60 -0.26
CA LEU A 39 12.46 1.48 -0.65
C LEU A 39 13.33 2.74 -0.50
N GLU A 40 12.72 3.92 -0.48
CA GLU A 40 13.41 5.22 -0.36
C GLU A 40 13.42 5.76 1.09
N GLY A 41 13.09 4.93 2.08
CA GLY A 41 12.91 5.35 3.47
C GLY A 41 11.68 6.25 3.68
N LEU A 42 10.71 6.20 2.76
CA LEU A 42 9.46 6.93 2.88
C LEU A 42 8.45 6.14 3.73
N HIS A 43 7.86 6.81 4.72
CA HIS A 43 6.91 6.19 5.64
C HIS A 43 5.52 6.83 5.52
N PHE A 44 4.49 5.99 5.46
CA PHE A 44 3.10 6.44 5.40
C PHE A 44 2.22 5.71 6.42
N PRO A 45 1.25 6.41 7.05
CA PRO A 45 0.31 5.77 7.95
C PRO A 45 -0.57 4.77 7.20
N VAL A 46 -0.72 3.57 7.76
CA VAL A 46 -1.54 2.49 7.21
C VAL A 46 -2.85 2.36 7.98
N SER A 47 -3.96 2.33 7.24
CA SER A 47 -5.27 2.05 7.82
C SER A 47 -5.42 0.56 8.15
N ARG A 48 -6.27 0.20 9.11
CA ARG A 48 -6.56 -1.21 9.45
C ARG A 48 -7.01 -2.03 8.25
N THR A 49 -7.84 -1.45 7.38
CA THR A 49 -8.35 -2.12 6.17
C THR A 49 -7.23 -2.35 5.16
N ALA A 50 -6.43 -1.31 4.89
CA ALA A 50 -5.27 -1.40 4.00
C ALA A 50 -4.27 -2.47 4.47
N ARG A 51 -3.96 -2.50 5.78
CA ARG A 51 -3.06 -3.49 6.37
C ARG A 51 -3.54 -4.93 6.13
N ARG A 52 -4.84 -5.19 6.26
CA ARG A 52 -5.41 -6.53 5.96
C ARG A 52 -5.26 -6.91 4.49
N THR A 53 -5.42 -5.94 3.58
CA THR A 53 -5.21 -6.15 2.15
C THR A 53 -3.74 -6.40 1.84
N LEU A 54 -2.84 -5.55 2.35
CA LEU A 54 -1.40 -5.68 2.16
C LEU A 54 -0.85 -7.02 2.68
N LYS A 55 -1.29 -7.49 3.85
CA LYS A 55 -0.95 -8.83 4.37
C LYS A 55 -1.25 -9.96 3.38
N LYS A 56 -2.40 -9.89 2.68
CA LYS A 56 -2.77 -10.89 1.67
C LYS A 56 -1.88 -10.84 0.43
N HIS A 57 -1.44 -9.66 0.02
CA HIS A 57 -0.56 -9.50 -1.14
C HIS A 57 0.90 -9.84 -0.84
N LEU A 58 1.36 -9.55 0.38
CA LEU A 58 2.75 -9.77 0.80
C LEU A 58 2.99 -11.17 1.40
N ASN A 59 1.95 -12.00 1.57
CA ASN A 59 2.01 -13.31 2.24
C ASN A 59 2.64 -13.26 3.65
N VAL A 60 2.31 -12.23 4.44
CA VAL A 60 2.75 -11.98 5.85
C VAL A 60 1.60 -11.72 6.82
#